data_AF-A0A7C5DSQ9-F1
#
_entry.id   AF-A0A7C5DSQ9-F1
#
_cell.length_a   1.000
_cell.length_b   1.000
_cell.length_c   1.000
_cell.angle_alpha   90.00
_cell.angle_beta   90.00
_cell.angle_gamma   90.00
#
_symmetry.space_group_name_H-M   'P 1'
#
loop_
_entity.id
_entity.type
_entity.pdbx_description
1 polymer ?
#
loop_
_entity_poly.entity_id
_entity_poly.type
_entity_poly.pdbx_seq_one_letter_code
_entity_poly.pdbx_strand_id
1 'polypeptide(L)'
;MPPKKDYFKMFYALSLAWQLGFIIAVPIGGFLFLGFLADNFLKTKPLFLVIGFVAGFLITLYEVYHMFLPLINQKKENDKH
;
A
#
# COMPACT_ATOMS: atom_id res chain seq x y z
N MET A 1 20.14 -33.79 -7.38
CA MET A 1 20.04 -32.42 -7.93
C MET A 1 19.08 -31.63 -7.04
N PRO A 2 19.50 -30.58 -6.32
CA PRO A 2 18.63 -29.88 -5.39
C PRO A 2 17.45 -29.22 -6.14
N PRO A 3 16.25 -29.15 -5.56
CA PRO A 3 15.05 -28.72 -6.26
C PRO A 3 15.11 -27.22 -6.60
N LYS A 4 15.31 -26.90 -7.88
CA LYS A 4 15.34 -25.54 -8.45
C LYS A 4 14.05 -24.71 -8.23
N LYS A 5 13.00 -25.30 -7.65
CA LYS A 5 11.66 -24.71 -7.50
C LYS A 5 11.54 -23.72 -6.34
N ASP A 6 12.41 -23.80 -5.34
CA ASP A 6 12.27 -22.98 -4.12
C ASP A 6 12.70 -21.54 -4.32
N TYR A 7 13.78 -21.30 -5.07
CA TYR A 7 14.22 -19.95 -5.42
C TYR A 7 13.14 -19.19 -6.20
N PHE A 8 12.46 -19.84 -7.14
CA PHE A 8 11.43 -19.19 -7.95
C PHE A 8 10.23 -18.75 -7.09
N LYS A 9 9.83 -19.58 -6.12
CA LYS A 9 8.78 -19.23 -5.15
C LYS A 9 9.21 -18.11 -4.21
N MET A 10 10.44 -18.13 -3.72
CA MET A 10 10.99 -17.06 -2.87
C MET A 10 11.07 -15.73 -3.63
N PHE A 11 11.56 -15.75 -4.88
CA PHE A 11 11.56 -14.56 -5.75
C PHE A 11 10.15 -14.05 -6.02
N TYR A 12 9.19 -14.95 -6.27
CA TYR A 12 7.80 -14.56 -6.49
C TYR A 12 7.18 -13.93 -5.25
N ALA A 13 7.37 -14.54 -4.06
CA ALA A 13 6.92 -13.97 -2.79
C ALA A 13 7.57 -12.61 -2.51
N LEU A 14 8.86 -12.45 -2.82
CA LEU A 14 9.57 -11.18 -2.68
C LEU A 14 9.03 -10.12 -3.63
N SER A 15 8.79 -10.46 -4.91
CA SER A 15 8.19 -9.56 -5.88
C SER A 15 6.78 -9.13 -5.49
N LEU A 16 5.97 -10.05 -4.93
CA LEU A 16 4.64 -9.73 -4.40
C LEU A 16 4.74 -8.78 -3.21
N ALA A 17 5.64 -9.05 -2.26
CA ALA A 17 5.86 -8.18 -1.10
C ALA A 17 6.34 -6.79 -1.54
N TRP A 18 7.19 -6.71 -2.56
CA TRP A 18 7.66 -5.46 -3.14
C TRP A 18 6.54 -4.66 -3.79
N GLN A 19 5.69 -5.31 -4.60
CA GLN A 19 4.50 -4.67 -5.19
C GLN A 19 3.54 -4.14 -4.13
N LEU A 20 3.26 -4.94 -3.10
CA LEU A 20 2.41 -4.52 -1.98
C LEU A 20 3.01 -3.30 -1.26
N GLY A 21 4.33 -3.34 -1.00
CA GLY A 21 5.06 -2.23 -0.40
C GLY A 21 4.95 -0.96 -1.24
N PHE A 22 5.05 -1.06 -2.57
CA PHE A 22 4.91 0.08 -3.47
C PHE A 22 3.49 0.66 -3.46
N ILE A 23 2.45 -0.19 -3.47
CA ILE A 23 1.04 0.22 -3.38
C ILE A 23 0.77 1.01 -2.09
N ILE A 24 1.40 0.64 -0.99
CA ILE A 24 1.27 1.33 0.30
C ILE A 24 2.15 2.59 0.36
N ALA A 25 3.39 2.50 -0.11
CA ALA A 25 4.37 3.57 0.00
C ALA A 25 4.09 4.76 -0.92
N VAL A 26 3.50 4.55 -2.10
CA VAL A 26 3.16 5.62 -3.05
C VAL A 26 2.18 6.64 -2.45
N PRO A 27 0.99 6.26 -1.95
CA PRO A 27 0.05 7.21 -1.37
C PRO A 27 0.63 7.84 -0.09
N ILE A 28 1.13 7.05 0.85
CA ILE A 28 1.66 7.58 2.13
C ILE A 28 2.85 8.52 1.87
N GLY A 29 3.81 8.09 1.05
CA GLY A 29 4.97 8.88 0.68
C GLY A 29 4.61 10.12 -0.13
N GLY A 30 3.67 10.01 -1.07
CA GLY A 30 3.18 11.13 -1.87
C GLY A 30 2.49 12.20 -1.01
N PHE A 31 1.59 11.80 -0.11
CA PHE A 31 0.92 12.73 0.80
C PHE A 31 1.87 13.33 1.85
N LEU A 32 2.83 12.56 2.35
CA LEU A 32 3.89 13.08 3.22
C LEU A 32 4.76 14.10 2.50
N PHE A 33 5.16 13.82 1.26
CA PHE A 33 5.95 14.74 0.44
C PHE A 33 5.18 16.03 0.13
N LEU A 34 3.91 15.91 -0.25
CA LEU A 34 3.01 17.06 -0.44
C LEU A 34 2.84 17.87 0.84
N GLY A 35 2.61 17.20 1.97
CA GLY A 35 2.48 17.84 3.27
C GLY A 35 3.76 18.57 3.69
N PHE A 36 4.92 17.96 3.48
CA PHE A 36 6.22 18.57 3.73
C PHE A 36 6.48 19.79 2.83
N LEU A 37 6.17 19.69 1.53
CA LEU A 37 6.32 20.80 0.59
C LEU A 37 5.38 21.96 0.96
N ALA A 38 4.14 21.66 1.33
CA ALA A 38 3.16 22.65 1.78
C ALA A 38 3.58 23.33 3.09
N ASP A 39 4.06 22.58 4.08
CA ASP A 39 4.58 23.12 5.35
C ASP A 39 5.74 24.08 5.09
N ASN A 40 6.69 23.69 4.21
CA ASN A 40 7.85 24.51 3.86
C ASN A 40 7.47 25.78 3.06
N PHE A 41 6.47 25.69 2.18
CA PHE A 41 6.00 26.84 1.40
C PHE A 41 5.22 27.84 2.25
N LEU A 42 4.39 27.36 3.18
CA LEU A 42 3.52 28.18 4.03
C LEU A 42 4.21 28.62 5.34
N LYS A 43 5.44 28.17 5.61
CA LYS A 43 6.15 28.31 6.91
C LYS A 43 5.28 27.91 8.11
N THR A 44 4.35 27.02 7.88
CA THR A 44 3.51 26.49 8.93
C THR A 44 4.32 25.43 9.67
N LYS A 45 4.18 25.40 11.00
CA LYS A 45 4.68 24.28 11.83
C LYS A 45 4.22 22.95 11.21
N PRO A 46 4.83 21.77 11.51
CA PRO A 46 4.60 20.53 10.76
C PRO A 46 3.16 20.00 10.94
N LEU A 47 2.21 20.64 10.28
CA LEU A 47 0.77 20.49 10.43
C LEU A 47 0.24 19.86 9.16
N PHE A 48 0.66 20.35 7.99
CA PHE A 48 0.32 19.74 6.71
C PHE A 48 1.00 18.39 6.54
N LEU A 49 2.19 18.16 7.09
CA LEU A 49 2.81 16.85 7.13
C LEU A 49 1.99 15.86 7.96
N VAL A 50 1.49 16.27 9.13
CA VAL A 50 0.63 15.42 9.98
C VAL A 50 -0.71 15.14 9.30
N ILE A 51 -1.33 16.17 8.71
CA ILE A 51 -2.59 16.01 7.96
C ILE A 51 -2.37 15.12 6.73
N GLY A 52 -1.28 15.31 6.00
CA GLY A 52 -0.90 14.48 4.87
C GLY A 52 -0.65 13.03 5.28
N PHE A 53 0.02 12.80 6.40
CA PHE A 53 0.19 11.44 6.94
C PHE A 53 -1.14 10.78 7.29
N VAL A 54 -2.02 11.48 8.01
CA VAL A 54 -3.34 10.94 8.39
C VAL A 54 -4.21 10.68 7.16
N ALA A 55 -4.24 11.62 6.21
CA ALA A 55 -4.97 11.47 4.96
C ALA A 55 -4.43 10.30 4.13
N GLY A 56 -3.11 10.22 3.96
CA GLY A 56 -2.44 9.11 3.27
C GLY A 56 -2.75 7.78 3.93
N PHE A 57 -2.68 7.70 5.26
CA PHE A 57 -3.00 6.49 6.01
C PHE A 57 -4.45 6.03 5.83
N LEU A 58 -5.41 6.97 5.89
CA LEU A 58 -6.83 6.67 5.67
C LEU A 58 -7.12 6.23 4.23
N ILE A 59 -6.48 6.88 3.25
CA ILE A 59 -6.61 6.52 1.83
C ILE A 59 -6.05 5.13 1.58
N THR A 60 -4.87 4.82 2.10
CA THR A 60 -4.28 3.48 1.97
C THR A 60 -5.14 2.41 2.64
N LEU A 61 -5.71 2.69 3.83
CA LEU A 61 -6.68 1.80 4.47
C LEU A 61 -7.89 1.55 3.58
N TYR A 62 -8.44 2.60 2.98
CA TYR A 62 -9.60 2.49 2.10
C TYR A 62 -9.28 1.73 0.81
N GLU A 63 -8.17 2.03 0.13
CA GLU A 63 -7.71 1.33 -1.07
C GLU A 63 -7.47 -0.15 -0.81
N VAL A 64 -6.75 -0.47 0.28
CA VAL A 64 -6.51 -1.85 0.69
C VAL A 64 -7.84 -2.54 0.96
N TYR A 65 -8.72 -1.96 1.78
CA TYR A 65 -10.02 -2.57 2.08
C TYR A 65 -10.86 -2.80 0.83
N HIS A 66 -10.91 -1.82 -0.08
CA HIS A 66 -11.63 -1.92 -1.34
C HIS A 66 -11.02 -2.94 -2.30
N MET A 67 -9.70 -3.11 -2.33
CA MET A 67 -9.01 -4.12 -3.14
C MET A 67 -9.18 -5.54 -2.57
N PHE A 68 -9.25 -5.67 -1.24
CA PHE A 68 -9.47 -6.97 -0.58
C PHE A 68 -10.94 -7.42 -0.60
N LEU A 69 -11.90 -6.50 -0.58
CA LEU A 69 -13.34 -6.78 -0.70
C LEU A 69 -13.72 -7.71 -1.88
N PRO A 70 -13.32 -7.43 -3.14
CA PRO A 70 -13.65 -8.29 -4.28
C PRO A 70 -12.95 -9.65 -4.20
N LEU A 71 -11.73 -9.72 -3.65
CA LEU A 71 -11.02 -10.99 -3.43
C LEU A 71 -11.75 -11.88 -2.41
N ILE A 72 -12.28 -11.28 -1.34
CA ILE A 72 -13.05 -11.99 -0.31
C ILE A 72 -14.42 -12.43 -0.85
N ASN A 73 -15.09 -11.59 -1.64
CA ASN A 73 -16.40 -11.93 -2.21
C ASN A 73 -16.31 -13.00 -3.32
N GLN A 74 -15.29 -12.96 -4.19
CA GLN A 74 -15.09 -13.99 -5.22
C GLN A 74 -14.83 -15.38 -4.64
N LYS A 75 -14.18 -15.45 -3.48
CA LYS A 75 -13.96 -16.72 -2.78
C LYS A 75 -15.28 -17.33 -2.27
N LYS A 76 -16.23 -16.50 -1.83
CA LYS A 76 -17.54 -16.98 -1.36
C LYS A 76 -18.48 -17.45 -2.48
N GLU A 77 -18.26 -17.01 -3.72
CA GLU A 77 -19.08 -17.38 -4.86
C GLU A 77 -18.61 -18.70 -5.52
N ASN A 78 -17.29 -18.95 -5.55
CA ASN A 78 -16.73 -20.22 -6.06
C ASN A 78 -16.94 -21.42 -5.12
N ASP A 79 -17.10 -21.22 -3.81
CA ASP A 79 -17.37 -22.32 -2.87
C ASP A 79 -18.86 -22.78 -2.87
N LYS A 80 -19.73 -22.10 -3.65
CA LYS A 80 -21.16 -22.44 -3.76
C LYS A 80 -21.52 -23.24 -5.02
N HIS A 81 -20.55 -23.59 -5.86
CA HIS A 81 -20.78 -24.32 -7.11
C HIS A 81 -20.06 -25.67 -7.18
#